data_AF-K9F556-F1
#
_entry.id   AF-K9F556-F1
#
_cell.length_a   1.000
_cell.length_b   1.000
_cell.length_c   1.000
_cell.angle_alpha   90.00
_cell.angle_beta   90.00
_cell.angle_gamma   90.00
#
_symmetry.space_group_name_H-M   'P 1'
#
loop_
_entity.id
_entity.type
_entity.pdbx_description
1 polymer ?
#
loop_
_entity_poly.entity_id
_entity_poly.type
_entity_poly.pdbx_seq_one_letter_code
_entity_poly.pdbx_strand_id
1 'polypeptide(L)'
;MVAITEDFSAPRFAILQDLFSDSISAQQAAGYLASISLADDSDREGGISSLWSLLFKCAYNSPEHHDKLVSVLVQLSKLPNAKASNGDSILLYDMQVWKDLPMLGWQFRDEWNATVPAGPPDSRQNAISRIVNRDKFTAHLMATKEPVFAYSWFALITLRGALETPADRSSGGNLEALIPAAAAWITILGADIYRWNKGSDGNLGKGGPLWKGQHGFSQERWQFWKERFGELAKFEEIGDEARIAAREAERMMGEIEK
;
A
#
# COMPACT_ATOMS: atom_id res chain seq x y z
N MET A 1 15.05 -23.41 -0.03
CA MET A 1 15.08 -23.26 -1.50
C MET A 1 14.03 -24.18 -2.07
N VAL A 2 12.87 -23.62 -2.43
CA VAL A 2 11.85 -24.30 -3.23
C VAL A 2 11.66 -23.41 -4.45
N ALA A 3 12.26 -23.82 -5.56
CA ALA A 3 12.04 -23.22 -6.86
C ALA A 3 10.71 -23.74 -7.40
N ILE A 4 9.61 -23.06 -7.05
CA ILE A 4 8.31 -23.22 -7.70
C ILE A 4 7.73 -21.82 -7.83
N THR A 5 8.13 -21.03 -8.84
CA THR A 5 7.54 -19.69 -9.05
C THR A 5 7.46 -19.19 -10.49
N GLU A 6 7.89 -19.93 -11.51
CA GLU A 6 7.91 -19.36 -12.87
C GLU A 6 6.68 -19.69 -13.74
N ASP A 7 5.94 -20.78 -13.51
CA ASP A 7 4.89 -21.19 -14.48
C ASP A 7 3.46 -20.68 -14.16
N PHE A 8 3.05 -20.69 -12.88
CA PHE A 8 1.67 -20.29 -12.51
C PHE A 8 1.37 -18.80 -12.68
N SER A 9 2.40 -17.96 -12.73
CA SER A 9 2.23 -16.50 -12.88
C SER A 9 2.06 -16.08 -14.33
N ALA A 10 2.54 -16.85 -15.31
CA ALA A 10 2.64 -16.40 -16.69
C ALA A 10 1.27 -16.03 -17.30
N PRO A 11 0.20 -16.85 -17.15
CA PRO A 11 -1.10 -16.50 -17.74
C PRO A 11 -1.77 -15.32 -17.03
N ARG A 12 -1.60 -15.21 -15.69
CA ARG A 12 -2.11 -14.05 -14.93
C ARG A 12 -1.40 -12.77 -15.34
N PHE A 13 -0.10 -12.83 -15.58
CA PHE A 13 0.69 -11.69 -16.01
C PHE A 13 0.31 -11.25 -17.42
N ALA A 14 0.06 -12.19 -18.35
CA ALA A 14 -0.44 -11.87 -19.68
C ALA A 14 -1.76 -11.06 -19.64
N ILE A 15 -2.69 -11.44 -18.77
CA ILE A 15 -3.95 -10.67 -18.56
C ILE A 15 -3.65 -9.24 -18.08
N LEU A 16 -2.68 -9.07 -17.19
CA LEU A 16 -2.26 -7.74 -16.73
C LEU A 16 -1.57 -6.93 -17.84
N GLN A 17 -0.79 -7.57 -18.72
CA GLN A 17 -0.19 -6.91 -19.89
C GLN A 17 -1.26 -6.43 -20.88
N ASP A 18 -2.29 -7.23 -21.12
CA ASP A 18 -3.44 -6.84 -21.95
C ASP A 18 -4.19 -5.66 -21.33
N LEU A 19 -4.33 -5.64 -20.00
CA LEU A 19 -4.90 -4.49 -19.28
C LEU A 19 -4.00 -3.25 -19.41
N PHE A 20 -2.69 -3.39 -19.22
CA PHE A 20 -1.73 -2.30 -19.28
C PHE A 20 -1.64 -1.67 -20.67
N SER A 21 -1.90 -2.45 -21.72
CA SER A 21 -1.99 -1.98 -23.11
C SER A 21 -3.38 -1.50 -23.52
N ASP A 22 -4.36 -1.47 -22.60
CA ASP A 22 -5.77 -1.11 -22.86
C ASP A 22 -6.48 -2.05 -23.87
N SER A 23 -5.94 -3.25 -24.06
CA SER A 23 -6.54 -4.30 -24.90
C SER A 23 -7.79 -4.91 -24.26
N ILE A 24 -7.86 -4.90 -22.92
CA ILE A 24 -9.03 -5.32 -22.15
C ILE A 24 -9.36 -4.31 -21.05
N SER A 25 -10.63 -4.27 -20.65
CA SER A 25 -11.07 -3.46 -19.50
C SER A 25 -10.68 -4.09 -18.15
N ALA A 26 -10.64 -3.28 -17.09
CA ALA A 26 -10.41 -3.77 -15.73
C ALA A 26 -11.45 -4.81 -15.27
N GLN A 27 -12.70 -4.70 -15.72
CA GLN A 27 -13.75 -5.68 -15.42
C GLN A 27 -13.46 -7.04 -16.07
N GLN A 28 -13.05 -7.04 -17.35
CA GLN A 28 -12.65 -8.27 -18.05
C GLN A 28 -11.42 -8.89 -17.40
N ALA A 29 -10.40 -8.07 -17.11
CA ALA A 29 -9.19 -8.53 -16.43
C ALA A 29 -9.50 -9.16 -15.07
N ALA A 30 -10.34 -8.51 -14.25
CA ALA A 30 -10.79 -9.05 -12.97
C ALA A 30 -11.52 -10.40 -13.13
N GLY A 31 -12.41 -10.52 -14.12
CA GLY A 31 -13.09 -11.79 -14.42
C GLY A 31 -12.11 -12.91 -14.79
N TYR A 32 -11.17 -12.64 -15.71
CA TYR A 32 -10.18 -13.64 -16.14
C TYR A 32 -9.23 -14.03 -15.00
N LEU A 33 -8.74 -13.06 -14.24
CA LEU A 33 -7.90 -13.30 -13.06
C LEU A 33 -8.63 -14.11 -12.00
N ALA A 34 -9.91 -13.81 -11.76
CA ALA A 34 -10.73 -14.57 -10.82
C ALA A 34 -10.91 -16.03 -11.25
N SER A 35 -11.23 -16.27 -12.53
CA SER A 35 -11.40 -17.62 -13.07
C SER A 35 -10.12 -18.45 -12.95
N ILE A 36 -8.96 -17.92 -13.37
CA ILE A 36 -7.71 -18.67 -13.30
C ILE A 36 -7.22 -18.87 -11.85
N SER A 37 -7.56 -17.95 -10.95
CA SER A 37 -7.13 -18.04 -9.55
C SER A 37 -7.89 -19.08 -8.74
N LEU A 38 -9.02 -19.54 -9.25
CA LEU A 38 -9.84 -20.59 -8.65
C LEU A 38 -9.96 -21.84 -9.52
N ALA A 39 -9.15 -21.96 -10.59
CA ALA A 39 -9.25 -23.06 -11.54
C ALA A 39 -8.81 -24.41 -10.95
N ASP A 40 -7.84 -24.41 -10.02
CA ASP A 40 -7.44 -25.59 -9.28
C ASP A 40 -8.23 -25.70 -7.98
N ASP A 41 -9.23 -26.57 -7.98
CA ASP A 41 -10.08 -26.83 -6.82
C ASP A 41 -9.32 -27.41 -5.62
N SER A 42 -8.16 -28.03 -5.86
CA SER A 42 -7.31 -28.62 -4.82
C SER A 42 -6.36 -27.62 -4.18
N ASP A 43 -6.08 -26.48 -4.83
CA ASP A 43 -5.17 -25.43 -4.35
C ASP A 43 -5.71 -24.01 -4.62
N ARG A 44 -6.93 -23.73 -4.15
CA ARG A 44 -7.52 -22.38 -4.27
C ARG A 44 -6.76 -21.34 -3.47
N GLU A 45 -6.16 -21.74 -2.35
CA GLU A 45 -5.34 -20.85 -1.52
C GLU A 45 -4.08 -20.40 -2.25
N GLY A 46 -3.32 -21.34 -2.83
CA GLY A 46 -2.15 -21.03 -3.65
C GLY A 46 -2.51 -20.18 -4.86
N GLY A 47 -3.67 -20.45 -5.48
CA GLY A 47 -4.19 -19.66 -6.59
C GLY A 47 -4.46 -18.19 -6.24
N ILE A 48 -5.08 -17.93 -5.08
CA ILE A 48 -5.36 -16.58 -4.56
C ILE A 48 -4.09 -15.88 -4.08
N SER A 49 -3.24 -16.59 -3.33
CA SER A 49 -1.93 -16.09 -2.88
C SER A 49 -1.05 -15.64 -4.06
N SER A 50 -1.02 -16.44 -5.12
CA SER A 50 -0.29 -16.10 -6.35
C SER A 50 -0.83 -14.85 -7.04
N LEU A 51 -2.15 -14.66 -7.06
CA LEU A 51 -2.78 -13.46 -7.60
C LEU A 51 -2.36 -12.22 -6.83
N TRP A 52 -2.42 -12.25 -5.49
CA TRP A 52 -2.00 -11.13 -4.65
C TRP A 52 -0.52 -10.81 -4.83
N SER A 53 0.34 -11.82 -4.80
CA SER A 53 1.78 -11.63 -5.02
C SER A 53 2.07 -10.95 -6.37
N LEU A 54 1.37 -11.36 -7.43
CA LEU A 54 1.55 -10.76 -8.76
C LEU A 54 1.08 -9.30 -8.81
N LEU A 55 -0.12 -8.99 -8.31
CA LEU A 55 -0.65 -7.63 -8.32
C LEU A 55 0.26 -6.66 -7.56
N PHE A 56 0.82 -7.09 -6.43
CA PHE A 56 1.78 -6.31 -5.65
C PHE A 56 3.10 -6.10 -6.40
N LYS A 57 3.65 -7.16 -7.00
CA LYS A 57 4.84 -7.05 -7.85
C LYS A 57 4.61 -6.04 -8.97
N CYS A 58 3.47 -6.07 -9.65
CA CYS A 58 3.12 -5.10 -10.68
C CYS A 58 2.98 -3.68 -10.10
N ALA A 59 2.26 -3.51 -8.98
CA ALA A 59 2.09 -2.21 -8.34
C ALA A 59 3.43 -1.57 -7.97
N TYR A 60 4.43 -2.35 -7.59
CA TYR A 60 5.72 -1.80 -7.17
C TYR A 60 6.65 -1.45 -8.32
N ASN A 61 6.59 -2.23 -9.40
CA ASN A 61 7.50 -2.11 -10.53
C ASN A 61 6.92 -1.30 -11.70
N SER A 62 5.61 -1.08 -11.73
CA SER A 62 4.89 -0.36 -12.79
C SER A 62 3.93 0.70 -12.21
N PRO A 63 4.44 1.74 -11.53
CA PRO A 63 3.62 2.77 -10.90
C PRO A 63 2.70 3.52 -11.86
N GLU A 64 3.06 3.62 -13.14
CA GLU A 64 2.24 4.18 -14.22
C GLU A 64 0.92 3.44 -14.45
N HIS A 65 0.76 2.23 -13.88
CA HIS A 65 -0.44 1.41 -13.99
C HIS A 65 -1.23 1.27 -12.68
N HIS A 66 -0.93 2.08 -11.66
CA HIS A 66 -1.66 2.06 -10.38
C HIS A 66 -3.17 2.18 -10.55
N ASP A 67 -3.66 3.13 -11.35
CA ASP A 67 -5.11 3.31 -11.55
C ASP A 67 -5.78 2.06 -12.13
N LYS A 68 -5.10 1.37 -13.06
CA LYS A 68 -5.59 0.13 -13.67
C LYS A 68 -5.62 -1.01 -12.65
N LEU A 69 -4.55 -1.17 -11.86
CA LEU A 69 -4.45 -2.20 -10.83
C LEU A 69 -5.46 -1.98 -9.69
N VAL A 70 -5.64 -0.72 -9.26
CA VAL A 70 -6.67 -0.31 -8.30
C VAL A 70 -8.05 -0.68 -8.85
N SER A 71 -8.33 -0.35 -10.11
CA SER A 71 -9.59 -0.70 -10.76
C SER A 71 -9.83 -2.21 -10.77
N VAL A 72 -8.82 -3.02 -11.07
CA VAL A 72 -8.93 -4.49 -11.00
C VAL A 72 -9.30 -4.97 -9.61
N LEU A 73 -8.63 -4.49 -8.56
CA LEU A 73 -8.96 -4.89 -7.18
C LEU A 73 -10.38 -4.48 -6.76
N VAL A 74 -10.84 -3.30 -7.19
CA VAL A 74 -12.23 -2.84 -6.99
C VAL A 74 -13.21 -3.73 -7.76
N GLN A 75 -12.89 -4.13 -8.98
CA GLN A 75 -13.75 -5.01 -9.76
C GLN A 75 -13.80 -6.42 -9.16
N LEU A 76 -12.66 -6.94 -8.69
CA LEU A 76 -12.59 -8.20 -7.94
C LEU A 76 -13.45 -8.16 -6.69
N SER A 77 -13.45 -7.06 -5.91
CA SER A 77 -14.29 -6.95 -4.71
C SER A 77 -15.79 -6.92 -4.98
N LYS A 78 -16.17 -6.60 -6.23
CA LYS A 78 -17.56 -6.51 -6.69
C LYS A 78 -18.04 -7.75 -7.43
N LEU A 79 -17.16 -8.74 -7.65
CA LEU A 79 -17.58 -9.99 -8.27
C LEU A 79 -18.59 -10.73 -7.38
N PRO A 80 -19.50 -11.51 -7.98
CA PRO A 80 -20.31 -12.46 -7.22
C PRO A 80 -19.41 -13.40 -6.41
N ASN A 81 -19.87 -13.79 -5.23
CA ASN A 81 -19.18 -14.77 -4.41
C ASN A 81 -18.86 -16.02 -5.23
N ALA A 82 -17.61 -16.47 -5.16
CA ALA A 82 -17.21 -17.71 -5.80
C ALA A 82 -18.00 -18.89 -5.21
N LYS A 83 -18.48 -19.78 -6.07
CA LYS A 83 -19.25 -20.96 -5.68
C LYS A 83 -18.52 -22.23 -6.07
N ALA A 84 -18.57 -23.23 -5.21
CA ALA A 84 -18.12 -24.57 -5.52
C ALA A 84 -19.15 -25.29 -6.40
N SER A 85 -18.78 -26.43 -6.95
CA SER A 85 -19.63 -27.24 -7.84
C SER A 85 -20.96 -27.68 -7.20
N ASN A 86 -21.01 -27.74 -5.87
CA ASN A 86 -22.21 -28.07 -5.10
C ASN A 86 -23.13 -26.85 -4.85
N GLY A 87 -22.73 -25.64 -5.31
CA GLY A 87 -23.49 -24.40 -5.16
C GLY A 87 -23.17 -23.59 -3.90
N ASP A 88 -22.37 -24.14 -2.97
CA ASP A 88 -21.96 -23.46 -1.74
C ASP A 88 -20.92 -22.37 -2.03
N SER A 89 -20.85 -21.36 -1.17
CA SER A 89 -19.82 -20.33 -1.27
C SER A 89 -18.45 -20.91 -0.95
N ILE A 90 -17.45 -20.60 -1.77
CA ILE A 90 -16.05 -20.92 -1.47
C ILE A 90 -15.57 -19.97 -0.37
N LEU A 91 -15.14 -20.56 0.73
CA LEU A 91 -14.56 -19.85 1.87
C LEU A 91 -13.07 -20.18 1.96
N LEU A 92 -12.26 -19.16 2.21
CA LEU A 92 -10.87 -19.32 2.64
C LEU A 92 -10.72 -18.61 3.97
N TYR A 93 -10.30 -19.32 5.01
CA TYR A 93 -10.15 -18.76 6.36
C TYR A 93 -11.42 -18.05 6.87
N ASP A 94 -12.58 -18.69 6.67
CA ASP A 94 -13.92 -18.16 7.03
C ASP A 94 -14.33 -16.87 6.31
N MET A 95 -13.61 -16.49 5.25
CA MET A 95 -13.89 -15.31 4.43
C MET A 95 -14.42 -15.72 3.05
N GLN A 96 -15.45 -15.01 2.57
CA GLN A 96 -16.02 -15.22 1.24
C GLN A 96 -15.05 -14.68 0.18
N VAL A 97 -14.66 -15.56 -0.75
CA VAL A 97 -13.79 -15.17 -1.85
C VAL A 97 -14.47 -14.08 -2.70
N TRP A 98 -13.66 -13.10 -3.11
CA TRP A 98 -14.05 -11.84 -3.79
C TRP A 98 -14.68 -10.80 -2.90
N LYS A 99 -15.74 -11.12 -2.15
CA LYS A 99 -16.37 -10.15 -1.25
C LYS A 99 -15.42 -9.65 -0.17
N ASP A 100 -14.72 -10.57 0.49
CA ASP A 100 -13.89 -10.26 1.65
C ASP A 100 -12.38 -10.19 1.30
N LEU A 101 -12.01 -10.54 0.06
CA LEU A 101 -10.62 -10.61 -0.44
C LEU A 101 -9.66 -11.31 0.55
N PRO A 102 -9.87 -12.62 0.83
CA PRO A 102 -9.07 -13.35 1.81
C PRO A 102 -7.58 -13.22 1.55
N MET A 103 -6.79 -13.18 2.62
CA MET A 103 -5.31 -13.07 2.62
C MET A 103 -4.74 -11.76 2.07
N LEU A 104 -5.52 -10.90 1.39
CA LEU A 104 -5.02 -9.64 0.83
C LEU A 104 -4.45 -8.73 1.93
N GLY A 105 -5.17 -8.61 3.06
CA GLY A 105 -4.70 -7.85 4.22
C GLY A 105 -3.43 -8.43 4.86
N TRP A 106 -3.22 -9.74 4.78
CA TRP A 106 -2.00 -10.40 5.25
C TRP A 106 -0.82 -10.07 4.34
N GLN A 107 -1.04 -10.12 3.02
CA GLN A 107 -0.04 -9.67 2.05
C GLN A 107 0.39 -8.23 2.32
N PHE A 108 -0.56 -7.29 2.50
CA PHE A 108 -0.22 -5.91 2.87
C PHE A 108 0.65 -5.82 4.14
N ARG A 109 0.33 -6.61 5.16
CA ARG A 109 1.08 -6.62 6.41
C ARG A 109 2.50 -7.14 6.22
N ASP A 110 2.68 -8.21 5.46
CA ASP A 110 3.99 -8.78 5.17
C ASP A 110 4.85 -7.80 4.37
N GLU A 111 4.23 -7.13 3.39
CA GLU A 111 4.87 -6.12 2.55
C GLU A 111 5.28 -4.86 3.33
N TRP A 112 4.61 -4.56 4.45
CA TRP A 112 5.02 -3.46 5.34
C TRP A 112 6.26 -3.75 6.18
N ASN A 113 6.73 -5.00 6.21
CA ASN A 113 8.01 -5.37 6.82
C ASN A 113 9.22 -5.13 5.87
N ALA A 114 8.99 -4.67 4.64
CA ALA A 114 10.06 -4.35 3.71
C ALA A 114 10.96 -3.23 4.25
N THR A 115 12.27 -3.41 4.15
CA THR A 115 13.29 -2.45 4.56
C THR A 115 14.22 -2.12 3.41
N VAL A 116 14.89 -0.97 3.52
CA VAL A 116 15.95 -0.60 2.58
C VAL A 116 17.23 -1.38 2.97
N PRO A 117 17.75 -2.27 2.10
CA PRO A 117 18.92 -3.07 2.43
C PRO A 117 20.19 -2.20 2.40
N ALA A 118 21.18 -2.57 3.21
CA ALA A 118 22.55 -2.12 3.00
C ALA A 118 23.08 -2.77 1.70
N GLY A 119 23.75 -2.01 0.84
CA GLY A 119 24.25 -2.55 -0.42
C GLY A 119 24.52 -1.50 -1.48
N PRO A 120 24.71 -1.92 -2.74
CA PRO A 120 24.98 -1.03 -3.86
C PRO A 120 23.87 0.03 -4.02
N PRO A 121 24.22 1.25 -4.50
CA PRO A 121 23.27 2.34 -4.69
C PRO A 121 22.01 1.94 -5.49
N ASP A 122 22.17 1.17 -6.57
CA ASP A 122 21.03 0.77 -7.41
C ASP A 122 20.04 -0.15 -6.69
N SER A 123 20.55 -1.13 -5.93
CA SER A 123 19.70 -2.03 -5.12
C SER A 123 18.92 -1.25 -4.07
N ARG A 124 19.58 -0.27 -3.45
CA ARG A 124 18.99 0.63 -2.47
C ARG A 124 17.90 1.51 -3.10
N GLN A 125 18.18 2.13 -4.25
CA GLN A 125 17.23 2.99 -4.96
C GLN A 125 16.00 2.21 -5.44
N ASN A 126 16.19 0.97 -5.91
CA ASN A 126 15.09 0.08 -6.26
C ASN A 126 14.21 -0.25 -5.04
N ALA A 127 14.81 -0.52 -3.88
CA ALA A 127 14.06 -0.77 -2.65
C ALA A 127 13.27 0.47 -2.18
N ILE A 128 13.90 1.65 -2.24
CA ILE A 128 13.26 2.94 -1.95
C ILE A 128 12.03 3.14 -2.85
N SER A 129 12.22 2.98 -4.16
CA SER A 129 11.15 3.15 -5.16
C SER A 129 9.98 2.20 -4.92
N ARG A 130 10.27 0.93 -4.60
CA ARG A 130 9.23 -0.07 -4.29
C ARG A 130 8.43 0.29 -3.03
N ILE A 131 9.09 0.78 -1.97
CA ILE A 131 8.40 1.24 -0.75
C ILE A 131 7.49 2.43 -1.07
N VAL A 132 7.99 3.42 -1.81
CA VAL A 132 7.18 4.59 -2.20
C VAL A 132 5.99 4.18 -3.07
N ASN A 133 6.20 3.30 -4.04
CA ASN A 133 5.15 2.82 -4.93
C ASN A 133 4.10 1.97 -4.19
N ARG A 134 4.50 1.17 -3.20
CA ARG A 134 3.59 0.45 -2.31
C ARG A 134 2.66 1.41 -1.58
N ASP A 135 3.21 2.44 -0.94
CA ASP A 135 2.42 3.39 -0.16
C ASP A 135 1.48 4.20 -1.07
N LYS A 136 1.94 4.64 -2.25
CA LYS A 136 1.09 5.26 -3.28
C LYS A 136 -0.08 4.37 -3.70
N PHE A 137 0.21 3.13 -4.07
CA PHE A 137 -0.81 2.16 -4.49
C PHE A 137 -1.85 1.92 -3.40
N THR A 138 -1.40 1.74 -2.16
CA THR A 138 -2.28 1.55 -1.00
C THR A 138 -3.14 2.79 -0.75
N ALA A 139 -2.57 3.99 -0.88
CA ALA A 139 -3.32 5.23 -0.76
C ALA A 139 -4.39 5.38 -1.84
N HIS A 140 -4.09 5.03 -3.10
CA HIS A 140 -5.07 5.01 -4.18
C HIS A 140 -6.20 4.00 -3.93
N LEU A 141 -5.89 2.80 -3.43
CA LEU A 141 -6.92 1.82 -3.02
C LEU A 141 -7.86 2.40 -1.97
N MET A 142 -7.32 3.04 -0.94
CA MET A 142 -8.14 3.68 0.09
C MET A 142 -8.95 4.87 -0.45
N ALA A 143 -8.44 5.60 -1.42
CA ALA A 143 -9.14 6.73 -2.05
C ALA A 143 -10.42 6.29 -2.77
N THR A 144 -10.53 5.02 -3.18
CA THR A 144 -11.75 4.44 -3.75
C THR A 144 -12.93 4.38 -2.76
N LYS A 145 -12.65 4.45 -1.45
CA LYS A 145 -13.63 4.31 -0.35
C LYS A 145 -14.34 2.96 -0.29
N GLU A 146 -13.87 1.95 -1.03
CA GLU A 146 -14.40 0.60 -0.91
C GLU A 146 -14.10 0.04 0.50
N PRO A 147 -15.11 -0.50 1.23
CA PRO A 147 -14.94 -0.92 2.62
C PRO A 147 -13.86 -1.98 2.85
N VAL A 148 -13.59 -2.82 1.86
CA VAL A 148 -12.57 -3.88 1.93
C VAL A 148 -11.14 -3.32 1.99
N PHE A 149 -10.93 -2.07 1.56
CA PHE A 149 -9.63 -1.39 1.61
C PHE A 149 -9.50 -0.47 2.83
N ALA A 150 -9.87 -0.95 4.01
CA ALA A 150 -9.78 -0.21 5.27
C ALA A 150 -8.34 -0.18 5.84
N TYR A 151 -7.43 0.52 5.17
CA TYR A 151 -5.98 0.45 5.40
C TYR A 151 -5.36 1.66 6.14
N SER A 152 -6.16 2.42 6.91
CA SER A 152 -5.68 3.64 7.57
C SER A 152 -4.53 3.41 8.54
N TRP A 153 -4.41 2.20 9.11
CA TRP A 153 -3.29 1.85 9.98
C TRP A 153 -1.93 1.93 9.25
N PHE A 154 -1.90 1.56 7.97
CA PHE A 154 -0.69 1.61 7.14
C PHE A 154 -0.20 3.06 6.92
N ALA A 155 -1.12 3.98 6.65
CA ALA A 155 -0.82 5.41 6.61
C ALA A 155 -0.21 5.90 7.93
N LEU A 156 -0.81 5.50 9.06
CA LEU A 156 -0.37 5.91 10.39
C LEU A 156 1.06 5.44 10.70
N ILE A 157 1.38 4.18 10.41
CA ILE A 157 2.72 3.64 10.71
C ILE A 157 3.79 4.22 9.79
N THR A 158 3.48 4.54 8.53
CA THR A 158 4.40 5.22 7.62
C THR A 158 4.66 6.66 8.09
N LEU A 159 3.62 7.44 8.39
CA LEU A 159 3.75 8.81 8.91
C LEU A 159 4.53 8.82 10.23
N ARG A 160 4.21 7.91 11.15
CA ARG A 160 4.96 7.74 12.41
C ARG A 160 6.44 7.43 12.14
N GLY A 161 6.72 6.49 11.24
CA GLY A 161 8.08 6.09 10.90
C GLY A 161 8.90 7.26 10.37
N ALA A 162 8.33 8.04 9.45
CA ALA A 162 9.01 9.15 8.80
C ALA A 162 9.18 10.38 9.70
N LEU A 163 8.17 10.71 10.51
CA LEU A 163 8.04 12.04 11.13
C LEU A 163 8.21 12.03 12.66
N GLU A 164 7.92 10.91 13.33
CA GLU A 164 7.92 10.83 14.79
C GLU A 164 9.17 10.13 15.35
N THR A 165 10.11 9.75 14.50
CA THR A 165 11.37 9.11 14.88
C THR A 165 12.53 10.09 14.67
N PRO A 166 13.43 10.26 15.66
CA PRO A 166 14.64 11.06 15.47
C PRO A 166 15.47 10.59 14.27
N ALA A 167 16.07 11.52 13.52
CA ALA A 167 16.80 11.18 12.30
C ALA A 167 18.05 10.33 12.57
N ASP A 168 18.75 10.62 13.66
CA ASP A 168 19.91 9.87 14.17
C ASP A 168 19.58 8.42 14.57
N ARG A 169 18.31 8.15 14.91
CA ARG A 169 17.80 6.81 15.26
C ARG A 169 17.13 6.10 14.09
N SER A 170 16.97 6.79 12.96
CA SER A 170 16.37 6.23 11.76
C SER A 170 17.47 5.60 10.91
N SER A 171 17.75 4.32 11.15
CA SER A 171 18.85 3.61 10.51
C SER A 171 18.73 3.54 8.98
N GLY A 172 19.88 3.66 8.29
CA GLY A 172 20.17 2.95 7.04
C GLY A 172 19.34 3.28 5.80
N GLY A 173 18.95 4.54 5.57
CA GLY A 173 18.20 4.92 4.36
C GLY A 173 16.69 4.71 4.46
N ASN A 174 16.17 4.32 5.62
CA ASN A 174 14.73 4.24 5.84
C ASN A 174 14.04 5.60 5.69
N LEU A 175 14.65 6.72 6.08
CA LEU A 175 14.05 8.04 5.89
C LEU A 175 13.91 8.43 4.42
N GLU A 176 14.89 8.08 3.58
CA GLU A 176 14.81 8.36 2.14
C GLU A 176 13.66 7.62 1.44
N ALA A 177 13.23 6.48 1.98
CA ALA A 177 12.01 5.81 1.52
C ALA A 177 10.75 6.33 2.22
N LEU A 178 10.80 6.50 3.55
CA LEU A 178 9.63 6.78 4.37
C LEU A 178 9.12 8.21 4.19
N ILE A 179 9.98 9.21 3.95
CA ILE A 179 9.57 10.59 3.70
C ILE A 179 8.73 10.71 2.42
N PRO A 180 9.20 10.26 1.24
CA PRO A 180 8.38 10.29 0.02
C PRO A 180 7.16 9.36 0.11
N ALA A 181 7.23 8.23 0.82
CA ALA A 181 6.07 7.38 1.08
C ALA A 181 5.01 8.10 1.94
N ALA A 182 5.42 8.77 3.01
CA ALA A 182 4.54 9.58 3.85
C ALA A 182 3.94 10.75 3.06
N ALA A 183 4.75 11.43 2.24
CA ALA A 183 4.29 12.51 1.36
C ALA A 183 3.24 12.02 0.34
N ALA A 184 3.36 10.79 -0.17
CA ALA A 184 2.36 10.19 -1.05
C ALA A 184 0.99 10.03 -0.38
N TRP A 185 0.95 9.61 0.90
CA TRP A 185 -0.30 9.55 1.67
C TRP A 185 -0.96 10.92 1.82
N ILE A 186 -0.17 11.96 2.12
CA ILE A 186 -0.68 13.33 2.19
C ILE A 186 -1.21 13.78 0.81
N THR A 187 -0.48 13.46 -0.25
CA THR A 187 -0.85 13.84 -1.62
C THR A 187 -2.18 13.24 -2.06
N ILE A 188 -2.39 11.96 -1.77
CA ILE A 188 -3.53 11.20 -2.30
C ILE A 188 -4.73 11.27 -1.34
N LEU A 189 -4.49 11.25 -0.02
CA LEU A 189 -5.52 11.11 1.01
C LEU A 189 -5.49 12.22 2.08
N GLY A 190 -4.68 13.26 1.92
CA GLY A 190 -4.46 14.27 2.96
C GLY A 190 -5.75 14.89 3.50
N ALA A 191 -6.72 15.19 2.64
CA ALA A 191 -8.01 15.74 3.05
C ALA A 191 -8.81 14.77 3.95
N ASP A 192 -8.73 13.47 3.70
CA ASP A 192 -9.36 12.45 4.55
C ASP A 192 -8.60 12.28 5.85
N ILE A 193 -7.27 12.18 5.79
CA ILE A 193 -6.40 12.03 6.96
C ILE A 193 -6.61 13.20 7.92
N TYR A 194 -6.69 14.43 7.41
CA TYR A 194 -6.94 15.63 8.22
C TYR A 194 -8.31 15.57 8.95
N ARG A 195 -9.33 15.02 8.28
CA ARG A 195 -10.68 14.84 8.85
C ARG A 195 -10.78 13.64 9.78
N TRP A 196 -9.84 12.69 9.73
CA TRP A 196 -9.83 11.55 10.64
C TRP A 196 -9.49 12.03 12.06
N ASN A 197 -10.52 12.33 12.84
CA ASN A 197 -10.38 12.48 14.28
C ASN A 197 -10.65 11.15 14.97
N LYS A 198 -9.81 10.17 14.67
CA LYS A 198 -9.94 8.79 15.16
C LYS A 198 -8.87 8.55 16.22
N GLY A 199 -9.24 8.86 17.46
CA GLY A 199 -8.53 8.35 18.62
C GLY A 199 -8.44 6.82 18.55
N SER A 200 -7.31 6.26 18.99
CA SER A 200 -7.14 4.82 19.07
C SER A 200 -6.91 4.41 20.50
N ASP A 201 -7.78 3.53 21.00
CA ASP A 201 -7.52 2.83 22.25
C ASP A 201 -6.44 1.76 22.01
N GLY A 202 -5.44 1.72 22.87
CA GLY A 202 -4.35 0.73 22.79
C GLY A 202 -3.13 1.15 21.96
N ASN A 203 -2.24 0.18 21.73
CA ASN A 203 -0.89 0.42 21.19
C ASN A 203 -0.84 0.64 19.67
N LEU A 204 -1.88 0.29 18.91
CA LEU A 204 -1.87 0.39 17.45
C LEU A 204 -1.76 1.85 16.99
N GLY A 205 -2.40 2.78 17.69
CA GLY A 205 -2.32 4.21 17.41
C GLY A 205 -1.17 4.95 18.09
N LYS A 206 -0.32 4.25 18.86
CA LYS A 206 0.73 4.88 19.67
C LYS A 206 1.73 5.65 18.79
N GLY A 207 2.12 6.82 19.28
CA GLY A 207 3.17 7.64 18.67
C GLY A 207 4.56 7.03 18.69
N GLY A 208 5.39 7.54 17.80
CA GLY A 208 6.83 7.40 17.84
C GLY A 208 7.45 8.25 18.95
N PRO A 209 8.78 8.14 19.15
CA PRO A 209 9.47 8.78 20.27
C PRO A 209 9.25 10.29 20.42
N LEU A 210 9.09 11.00 19.30
CA LEU A 210 8.91 12.46 19.28
C LEU A 210 7.46 12.90 19.55
N TRP A 211 6.47 12.01 19.39
CA TRP A 211 5.06 12.35 19.63
C TRP A 211 4.65 12.08 21.08
N LYS A 212 4.03 13.08 21.73
CA LYS A 212 3.57 13.01 23.12
C LYS A 212 2.06 13.19 23.30
N GLY A 213 1.34 13.52 22.23
CA GLY A 213 -0.11 13.72 22.27
C GLY A 213 -0.89 12.41 22.14
N GLN A 214 -2.17 12.54 21.76
CA GLN A 214 -3.12 11.42 21.69
C GLN A 214 -2.71 10.32 20.68
N HIS A 215 -3.09 9.08 20.96
CA HIS A 215 -2.96 7.96 20.04
C HIS A 215 -3.96 8.04 18.86
N GLY A 216 -3.53 7.58 17.69
CA GLY A 216 -4.34 7.60 16.47
C GLY A 216 -4.18 8.89 15.66
N PHE A 217 -5.21 9.24 14.90
CA PHE A 217 -5.25 10.45 14.08
C PHE A 217 -5.91 11.59 14.85
N SER A 218 -5.28 12.76 14.84
CA SER A 218 -5.82 14.00 15.42
C SER A 218 -5.27 15.21 14.66
N GLN A 219 -5.97 16.34 14.76
CA GLN A 219 -5.49 17.60 14.17
C GLN A 219 -4.18 18.07 14.80
N GLU A 220 -3.98 17.82 16.10
CA GLU A 220 -2.72 18.13 16.78
C GLU A 220 -1.56 17.33 16.19
N ARG A 221 -1.77 16.02 15.96
CA ARG A 221 -0.76 15.15 15.36
C ARG A 221 -0.49 15.49 13.90
N TRP A 222 -1.51 15.94 13.18
CA TRP A 222 -1.38 16.49 11.84
C TRP A 222 -0.49 17.74 11.81
N GLN A 223 -0.72 18.70 12.72
CA GLN A 223 0.15 19.88 12.83
C GLN A 223 1.60 19.50 13.13
N PHE A 224 1.80 18.58 14.07
CA PHE A 224 3.12 18.03 14.36
C PHE A 224 3.76 17.43 13.11
N TRP A 225 3.06 16.58 12.36
CA TRP A 225 3.58 16.00 11.12
C TRP A 225 3.97 17.05 10.07
N LYS A 226 3.16 18.11 9.91
CA LYS A 226 3.48 19.22 9.00
C LYS A 226 4.79 19.92 9.40
N GLU A 227 4.96 20.24 10.69
CA GLU A 227 6.19 20.84 11.20
C GLU A 227 7.41 19.93 10.95
N ARG A 228 7.26 18.62 11.20
CA ARG A 228 8.30 17.62 10.96
C ARG A 228 8.70 17.54 9.48
N PHE A 229 7.76 17.61 8.55
CA PHE A 229 8.08 17.72 7.12
C PHE A 229 8.87 18.99 6.82
N GLY A 230 8.49 20.14 7.37
CA GLY A 230 9.21 21.40 7.18
C GLY A 230 10.64 21.41 7.74
N GLU A 231 10.88 20.69 8.84
CA GLU A 231 12.23 20.46 9.37
C GLU A 231 13.05 19.55 8.45
N LEU A 232 12.48 18.42 8.01
CA LEU A 232 13.15 17.46 7.14
C LEU A 232 13.45 18.07 5.76
N ALA A 233 12.62 18.98 5.25
CA ALA A 233 12.87 19.72 4.01
C ALA A 233 14.15 20.58 4.04
N LYS A 234 14.71 20.84 5.24
CA LYS A 234 15.94 21.61 5.47
C LYS A 234 17.09 20.75 5.98
N PHE A 235 16.87 19.46 6.23
CA PHE A 235 17.86 18.58 6.82
C PHE A 235 18.86 18.10 5.76
N GLU A 236 20.11 18.57 5.82
CA GLU A 236 21.11 18.35 4.75
C GLU A 236 21.62 16.92 4.64
N GLU A 237 21.42 16.09 5.67
CA GLU A 237 21.87 14.69 5.67
C GLU A 237 20.94 13.74 4.91
N ILE A 238 19.79 14.23 4.41
CA ILE A 238 18.89 13.44 3.55
C ILE A 238 18.94 13.90 2.09
N GLY A 239 18.77 12.94 1.17
CA GLY A 239 18.82 13.19 -0.27
C GLY A 239 17.79 14.20 -0.78
N ASP A 240 18.09 14.84 -1.90
CA ASP A 240 17.29 15.91 -2.50
C ASP A 240 15.84 15.51 -2.78
N GLU A 241 15.61 14.30 -3.29
CA GLU A 241 14.26 13.79 -3.55
C GLU A 241 13.39 13.77 -2.29
N ALA A 242 13.96 13.32 -1.17
CA ALA A 242 13.25 13.29 0.12
C ALA A 242 12.99 14.71 0.64
N ARG A 243 13.95 15.64 0.50
CA ARG A 243 13.76 17.05 0.89
C ARG A 243 12.68 17.74 0.07
N ILE A 244 12.63 17.50 -1.24
CA ILE A 244 11.60 18.02 -2.14
C ILE A 244 10.24 17.44 -1.75
N ALA A 245 10.14 16.13 -1.56
CA ALA A 245 8.89 15.48 -1.14
C ALA A 245 8.39 16.02 0.21
N ALA A 246 9.29 16.25 1.16
CA ALA A 246 8.94 16.84 2.45
C ALA A 246 8.39 18.28 2.31
N ARG A 247 9.04 19.11 1.49
CA ARG A 247 8.60 20.50 1.24
C ARG A 247 7.22 20.55 0.58
N GLU A 248 6.98 19.69 -0.41
CA GLU A 248 5.68 19.64 -1.08
C GLU A 248 4.58 19.11 -0.15
N ALA A 249 4.89 18.12 0.70
CA ALA A 249 3.96 17.63 1.72
C ALA A 249 3.60 18.73 2.73
N GLU A 250 4.58 19.45 3.29
CA GLU A 250 4.34 20.58 4.19
C GLU A 250 3.41 21.62 3.56
N ARG A 251 3.72 22.04 2.32
CA ARG A 251 2.91 23.01 1.58
C ARG A 251 1.48 22.52 1.41
N MET A 252 1.31 21.28 0.95
CA MET A 252 -0.01 20.71 0.70
C MET A 252 -0.83 20.56 1.98
N MET A 253 -0.20 20.17 3.10
CA MET A 253 -0.88 20.10 4.38
C MET A 253 -1.41 21.48 4.80
N GLY A 254 -0.62 22.53 4.59
CA GLY A 254 -1.05 23.92 4.82
C GLY A 254 -2.16 24.41 3.88
N GLU A 255 -2.33 23.80 2.71
CA GLU A 255 -3.45 24.08 1.80
C GLU A 255 -4.74 23.35 2.23
N ILE A 256 -4.62 22.11 2.70
CA ILE A 256 -5.76 21.29 3.17
C ILE A 256 -6.42 21.88 4.43
N GLU A 257 -5.65 22.59 5.24
CA GLU A 257 -6.12 23.22 6.49
C GLU A 257 -6.92 24.51 6.30
N LYS A 258 -6.87 25.11 5.11
CA LYS A 258 -7.56 26.38 4.80
C LYS A 258 -9.00 26.14 4.39
#